data_AF-A0AAU4BSX5-F1
#
_entry.id   AF-A0AAU4BSX5-F1
#
_cell.length_a   1.000
_cell.length_b   1.000
_cell.length_c   1.000
_cell.angle_alpha   90.00
_cell.angle_beta   90.00
_cell.angle_gamma   90.00
#
_symmetry.space_group_name_H-M   'P 1'
#
loop_
_entity.id
_entity.type
_entity.pdbx_description
1 polymer ?
#
loop_
_entity_poly.entity_id
_entity_poly.type
_entity_poly.pdbx_seq_one_letter_code
_entity_poly.pdbx_strand_id
1 'polypeptide(L)'
;MNEYSPPCERDLDPLTRAVRRDHLVSEVTRPRGRRRFARRGRWIAGTAAGLVMAGGGVAVAGGLLDEGVEQSLATGCYARADLDADTAVIGLGAADPVAQCAALWREGAVRDGTRTAPPLVACVMDEAVGVFPGDAGTCRDLGLRPWRPLTGAAGTRAHALGELQRDLATRFSARCVTEREAIALAEERLTAGGLTGWRVVTDAFGHEYGRNGRCASLGDIDPRTRTLTLIGLPAR
;
A
#
# COMPACT_ATOMS: atom_id res chain seq x y z
N MET A 1 -12.34 -36.54 14.19
CA MET A 1 -10.91 -36.38 13.85
C MET A 1 -10.83 -36.37 12.33
N ASN A 2 -10.71 -35.19 11.72
CA ASN A 2 -10.45 -35.06 10.28
C ASN A 2 -9.00 -34.61 10.14
N GLU A 3 -8.16 -35.52 9.69
CA GLU A 3 -6.75 -35.30 9.41
C GLU A 3 -6.66 -34.63 8.03
N TYR A 4 -6.56 -33.30 8.02
CA TYR A 4 -6.29 -32.57 6.79
C TYR A 4 -4.78 -32.63 6.53
N SER A 5 -4.35 -33.61 5.75
CA SER A 5 -3.00 -33.59 5.16
C SER A 5 -3.00 -32.59 4.01
N PRO A 6 -2.23 -31.48 4.08
CA PRO A 6 -2.09 -30.59 2.94
C PRO A 6 -1.52 -31.40 1.75
N PRO A 7 -2.00 -31.13 0.52
CA PRO A 7 -1.45 -31.79 -0.66
C PRO A 7 0.05 -31.50 -0.73
N CYS A 8 0.84 -32.52 -1.09
CA CYS A 8 2.28 -32.39 -1.24
C CYS A 8 2.61 -31.18 -2.10
N GLU A 9 3.47 -30.30 -1.60
CA GLU A 9 3.93 -29.13 -2.32
C GLU A 9 4.59 -29.60 -3.62
N ARG A 10 3.90 -29.40 -4.75
CA ARG A 10 4.47 -29.74 -6.06
C ARG A 10 5.63 -28.80 -6.29
N ASP A 11 6.82 -29.36 -6.48
CA ASP A 11 7.98 -28.61 -6.92
C ASP A 11 7.69 -28.05 -8.31
N LEU A 12 7.25 -26.79 -8.33
CA LEU A 12 7.01 -26.06 -9.56
C LEU A 12 8.38 -25.70 -10.15
N ASP A 13 8.57 -26.06 -11.41
CA ASP A 13 9.71 -25.62 -12.22
C ASP A 13 9.94 -24.10 -12.03
N PRO A 14 11.19 -23.62 -11.88
CA PRO A 14 11.47 -22.23 -11.55
C PRO A 14 10.80 -21.21 -12.49
N LEU A 15 10.64 -21.55 -13.78
CA LEU A 15 9.96 -20.69 -14.74
C LEU A 15 8.45 -20.62 -14.46
N THR A 16 7.85 -21.73 -14.07
CA THR A 16 6.42 -21.78 -13.71
C THR A 16 6.15 -21.01 -12.42
N ARG A 17 7.09 -21.03 -11.46
CA ARG A 17 7.00 -20.26 -10.21
C ARG A 17 7.08 -18.75 -10.48
N ALA A 18 7.98 -18.32 -11.36
CA ALA A 18 8.10 -16.91 -11.79
C ALA A 18 6.83 -16.42 -12.49
N VAL A 19 6.33 -17.16 -13.49
CA VAL A 19 5.10 -16.81 -14.23
C VAL A 19 3.88 -16.71 -13.31
N ARG A 20 3.77 -17.60 -12.31
CA ARG A 20 2.66 -17.57 -11.35
C ARG A 20 2.77 -16.41 -10.37
N ARG A 21 4.00 -16.06 -9.96
CA ARG A 21 4.27 -14.88 -9.13
C ARG A 21 3.92 -13.60 -9.86
N ASP A 22 4.35 -13.46 -11.11
CA ASP A 22 4.03 -12.31 -11.95
C ASP A 22 2.53 -12.19 -12.20
N HIS A 23 1.84 -13.31 -12.39
CA HIS A 23 0.38 -13.31 -12.49
C HIS A 23 -0.28 -12.82 -11.20
N LEU A 24 0.15 -13.27 -10.03
CA LEU A 24 -0.39 -12.85 -8.72
C LEU A 24 -0.08 -11.37 -8.43
N VAL A 25 1.14 -10.93 -8.73
CA VAL A 25 1.52 -9.51 -8.61
C VAL A 25 0.66 -8.67 -9.54
N SER A 26 0.45 -9.09 -10.80
CA SER A 26 -0.42 -8.38 -11.75
C SER A 26 -1.89 -8.32 -11.33
N GLU A 27 -2.38 -9.34 -10.62
CA GLU A 27 -3.74 -9.33 -10.06
C GLU A 27 -3.86 -8.32 -8.91
N VAL A 28 -2.83 -8.20 -8.08
CA VAL A 28 -2.78 -7.26 -6.95
C VAL A 28 -2.53 -5.82 -7.42
N THR A 29 -1.72 -5.63 -8.47
CA THR A 29 -1.37 -4.30 -9.00
C THR A 29 -2.32 -3.81 -10.10
N ARG A 30 -3.22 -4.64 -10.62
CA ARG A 30 -4.25 -4.17 -11.57
C ARG A 30 -5.07 -3.07 -10.88
N PRO A 31 -5.05 -1.83 -11.38
CA PRO A 31 -6.00 -0.83 -10.93
C PRO A 31 -7.39 -1.39 -11.17
N ARG A 32 -8.26 -1.38 -10.16
CA ARG A 32 -9.66 -1.79 -10.30
C ARG A 32 -10.31 -0.88 -11.35
N GLY A 33 -10.25 -1.32 -12.60
CA GLY A 33 -10.77 -0.63 -13.75
C GLY A 33 -12.27 -0.43 -13.58
N ARG A 34 -12.65 0.85 -13.53
CA ARG A 34 -13.99 1.43 -13.66
C ARG A 34 -14.96 0.47 -14.37
N ARG A 35 -15.74 -0.27 -13.58
CA ARG A 35 -16.93 -0.96 -14.12
C ARG A 35 -17.96 0.11 -14.48
N ARG A 36 -18.06 0.36 -15.79
CA ARG A 36 -19.24 0.78 -16.56
C ARG A 36 -20.39 1.38 -15.73
N PHE A 37 -20.30 2.69 -15.46
CA PHE A 37 -21.49 3.54 -15.36
C PHE A 37 -21.54 4.45 -16.58
N ALA A 38 -21.70 3.84 -17.76
CA ALA A 38 -22.10 4.52 -18.97
C ALA A 38 -23.47 3.98 -19.37
N ARG A 39 -24.53 4.59 -18.82
CA ARG A 39 -25.87 4.74 -19.42
C ARG A 39 -26.86 5.31 -18.40
N ARG A 40 -27.13 6.62 -18.54
CA ARG A 40 -28.44 7.32 -18.47
C ARG A 40 -28.34 8.62 -17.68
N GLY A 41 -28.68 9.72 -18.36
CA GLY A 41 -28.87 11.04 -17.76
C GLY A 41 -28.55 12.18 -18.71
N ARG A 42 -29.32 12.31 -19.79
CA ARG A 42 -29.37 13.52 -20.64
C ARG A 42 -29.84 14.73 -19.82
N TRP A 43 -29.47 15.92 -20.29
CA TRP A 43 -29.86 17.28 -19.83
C TRP A 43 -29.06 17.72 -18.59
N ILE A 44 -28.24 18.78 -18.63
CA ILE A 44 -28.60 20.19 -18.89
C ILE A 44 -27.43 20.92 -19.57
N ALA A 45 -27.77 21.73 -20.57
CA ALA A 45 -26.91 22.73 -21.21
C ALA A 45 -26.74 23.96 -20.32
N GLY A 46 -25.56 24.59 -20.36
CA GLY A 46 -25.31 25.89 -19.71
C GLY A 46 -23.92 26.43 -20.01
N THR A 47 -23.87 27.38 -20.94
CA THR A 47 -22.71 28.08 -21.53
C THR A 47 -22.00 29.08 -20.60
N ALA A 48 -20.66 29.16 -20.72
CA ALA A 48 -19.83 30.38 -20.71
C ALA A 48 -18.37 30.00 -21.13
N ALA A 49 -17.96 30.18 -22.40
CA ALA A 49 -17.10 31.29 -22.88
C ALA A 49 -16.32 32.02 -21.77
N GLY A 50 -15.00 32.20 -21.77
CA GLY A 50 -13.92 31.99 -22.73
C GLY A 50 -12.78 32.96 -22.34
N LEU A 51 -11.51 32.59 -22.50
CA LEU A 51 -10.42 33.47 -22.95
C LEU A 51 -9.11 32.68 -23.07
N VAL A 52 -8.55 32.66 -24.27
CA VAL A 52 -7.15 32.33 -24.55
C VAL A 52 -6.42 33.67 -24.67
N MET A 53 -5.35 33.88 -23.93
CA MET A 53 -4.18 34.63 -24.41
C MET A 53 -2.90 34.23 -23.66
N ALA A 54 -1.84 34.16 -24.46
CA ALA A 54 -0.49 33.77 -24.12
C ALA A 54 0.31 34.86 -23.38
N GLY A 55 1.37 34.43 -22.70
CA GLY A 55 2.58 35.24 -22.51
C GLY A 55 2.71 35.90 -21.14
N GLY A 56 3.62 35.37 -20.31
CA GLY A 56 4.08 36.05 -19.10
C GLY A 56 4.71 35.08 -18.12
N GLY A 57 6.04 34.90 -18.21
CA GLY A 57 6.80 34.18 -17.20
C GLY A 57 6.65 34.88 -15.84
N VAL A 58 6.13 34.13 -14.87
CA VAL A 58 6.19 34.47 -13.45
C VAL A 58 6.70 33.23 -12.74
N ALA A 59 8.02 33.19 -12.54
CA ALA A 59 8.60 32.33 -11.52
C ALA A 59 8.23 32.93 -10.17
N VAL A 60 7.18 32.42 -9.54
CA VAL A 60 6.86 32.74 -8.13
C VAL A 60 6.51 31.46 -7.39
N ALA A 61 7.37 31.22 -6.40
CA ALA A 61 7.17 30.49 -5.15
C ALA A 61 6.81 29.00 -5.25
N GLY A 62 7.83 28.17 -5.06
CA GLY A 62 7.64 26.86 -4.42
C GLY A 62 6.86 27.03 -3.13
N GLY A 63 5.72 26.36 -3.01
CA GLY A 63 4.89 26.45 -1.82
C GLY A 63 3.49 25.86 -1.91
N LEU A 64 2.98 25.45 -3.08
CA LEU A 64 1.57 25.02 -3.18
C LEU A 64 1.31 23.75 -4.03
N LEU A 65 2.33 22.95 -4.38
CA LEU A 65 2.13 21.73 -5.19
C LEU A 65 2.93 20.50 -4.73
N ASP A 66 3.25 20.37 -3.44
CA ASP A 66 3.88 19.14 -2.90
C ASP A 66 2.99 18.39 -1.88
N GLU A 67 1.67 18.63 -1.89
CA GLU A 67 0.73 17.88 -1.02
C GLU A 67 0.41 16.46 -1.54
N GLY A 68 0.82 16.12 -2.77
CA GLY A 68 0.38 14.91 -3.48
C GLY A 68 1.06 13.61 -3.03
N VAL A 69 2.27 13.69 -2.48
CA VAL A 69 3.10 12.52 -2.14
C VAL A 69 3.15 12.23 -0.63
N GLU A 70 2.79 13.21 0.20
CA GLU A 70 2.86 13.09 1.66
C GLU A 70 1.82 12.11 2.27
N GLN A 71 0.97 11.48 1.45
CA GLN A 71 -0.27 10.84 1.93
C GLN A 71 -0.54 9.43 1.38
N SER A 72 0.42 8.77 0.71
CA SER A 72 0.29 7.34 0.39
C SER A 72 1.65 6.65 0.52
N LEU A 73 1.72 5.77 1.52
CA LEU A 73 2.97 5.35 2.16
C LEU A 73 3.29 3.88 1.90
N ALA A 74 2.84 3.31 0.78
CA ALA A 74 3.26 1.98 0.39
C ALA A 74 4.75 2.06 0.06
N THR A 75 5.57 1.23 0.70
CA THR A 75 7.02 1.22 0.47
C THR A 75 7.38 -0.01 -0.34
N GLY A 76 7.87 0.16 -1.56
CA GLY A 76 8.39 -0.95 -2.37
C GLY A 76 9.89 -1.08 -2.23
N CYS A 77 10.40 -2.25 -1.81
CA CYS A 77 11.83 -2.56 -1.80
C CYS A 77 12.19 -3.31 -3.09
N TYR A 78 12.98 -2.68 -3.95
CA TYR A 78 13.33 -3.22 -5.26
C TYR A 78 14.63 -4.03 -5.20
N ALA A 79 14.70 -5.12 -5.96
CA ALA A 79 15.88 -5.96 -6.05
C ALA A 79 17.00 -5.36 -6.92
N ARG A 80 16.67 -4.39 -7.79
CA ARG A 80 17.57 -3.67 -8.71
C ARG A 80 17.10 -2.23 -8.88
N ALA A 81 17.98 -1.33 -9.32
CA ALA A 81 17.64 0.04 -9.73
C ALA A 81 16.91 0.04 -11.08
N ASP A 82 15.70 -0.51 -11.11
CA ASP A 82 14.89 -0.72 -12.29
C ASP A 82 13.42 -0.78 -11.85
N LEU A 83 12.55 -0.02 -12.53
CA LEU A 83 11.13 0.07 -12.19
C LEU A 83 10.39 -1.25 -12.47
N ASP A 84 10.93 -2.10 -13.34
CA ASP A 84 10.38 -3.41 -13.69
C ASP A 84 10.97 -4.56 -12.85
N ALA A 85 11.77 -4.24 -11.81
CA ALA A 85 12.40 -5.26 -10.98
C ALA A 85 11.46 -5.88 -9.94
N ASP A 86 11.84 -7.08 -9.50
CA ASP A 86 11.25 -7.75 -8.35
C ASP A 86 11.15 -6.80 -7.14
N THR A 87 9.94 -6.68 -6.59
CA THR A 87 9.62 -5.72 -5.53
C THR A 87 8.97 -6.43 -4.35
N ALA A 88 9.51 -6.22 -3.15
CA ALA A 88 8.84 -6.57 -1.90
C ALA A 88 8.10 -5.32 -1.38
N VAL A 89 6.78 -5.38 -1.27
CA VAL A 89 5.99 -4.25 -0.76
C VAL A 89 5.88 -4.35 0.75
N ILE A 90 6.44 -3.36 1.45
CA ILE A 90 6.20 -3.09 2.85
C ILE A 90 4.96 -2.20 2.97
N GLY A 91 4.19 -2.49 4.01
CA GLY A 91 2.99 -1.76 4.37
C GLY A 91 3.16 -0.23 4.50
N LEU A 92 2.08 0.39 4.92
CA LEU A 92 1.97 1.83 5.05
C LEU A 92 2.75 2.36 6.25
N GLY A 93 3.05 3.66 6.22
CA GLY A 93 3.52 4.37 7.40
C GLY A 93 5.02 4.29 7.66
N ALA A 94 5.84 3.97 6.66
CA ALA A 94 7.28 3.93 6.84
C ALA A 94 7.84 5.32 7.10
N ALA A 95 8.10 5.64 8.37
CA ALA A 95 8.81 6.85 8.78
C ALA A 95 10.25 6.86 8.22
N ASP A 96 10.83 5.68 8.01
CA ASP A 96 12.10 5.47 7.33
C ASP A 96 12.01 4.25 6.38
N PRO A 97 11.66 4.48 5.10
CA PRO A 97 11.53 3.41 4.11
C PRO A 97 12.87 2.74 3.80
N VAL A 98 13.99 3.48 3.91
CA VAL A 98 15.34 2.95 3.67
C VAL A 98 15.71 1.94 4.74
N ALA A 99 15.51 2.28 6.02
CA ALA A 99 15.81 1.37 7.13
C ALA A 99 14.96 0.09 7.07
N GLN A 100 13.68 0.20 6.70
CA GLN A 100 12.80 -0.96 6.57
C GLN A 100 13.22 -1.89 5.43
N CYS A 101 13.51 -1.34 4.25
CA CYS A 101 14.02 -2.16 3.16
C CYS A 101 15.40 -2.75 3.47
N ALA A 102 16.26 -2.04 4.19
CA ALA A 102 17.54 -2.58 4.64
C ALA A 102 17.37 -3.78 5.60
N ALA A 103 16.30 -3.82 6.41
CA ALA A 103 15.96 -4.98 7.23
C ALA A 103 15.53 -6.17 6.37
N LEU A 104 14.61 -5.96 5.42
CA LEU A 104 14.17 -7.02 4.51
C LEU A 104 15.30 -7.59 3.65
N TRP A 105 16.23 -6.75 3.19
CA TRP A 105 17.44 -7.21 2.51
C TRP A 105 18.30 -8.12 3.38
N ARG A 106 18.44 -7.80 4.68
CA ARG A 106 19.20 -8.63 5.62
C ARG A 106 18.52 -9.96 5.94
N GLU A 107 17.20 -9.98 5.87
CA GLU A 107 16.38 -11.19 6.01
C GLU A 107 16.41 -12.07 4.75
N GLY A 108 16.89 -11.54 3.62
CA GLY A 108 16.86 -12.21 2.32
C GLY A 108 15.51 -12.16 1.61
N ALA A 109 14.57 -11.36 2.12
CA ALA A 109 13.20 -11.27 1.60
C ALA A 109 13.08 -10.48 0.28
N VAL A 110 14.05 -9.62 -0.03
CA VAL A 110 14.06 -8.83 -1.28
C VAL A 110 14.71 -9.59 -2.43
N ARG A 111 15.79 -10.32 -2.14
CA ARG A 111 16.54 -11.10 -3.13
C ARG A 111 17.13 -12.36 -2.50
N ASP A 112 16.67 -13.50 -2.97
CA ASP A 112 17.15 -14.80 -2.50
C ASP A 112 18.67 -14.92 -2.61
N GLY A 113 19.28 -15.49 -1.56
CA GLY A 113 20.74 -15.69 -1.47
C GLY A 113 21.54 -14.44 -1.10
N THR A 114 20.91 -13.27 -0.96
CA THR A 114 21.59 -12.03 -0.53
C THR A 114 21.05 -11.61 0.83
N ARG A 115 21.92 -11.54 1.86
CA ARG A 115 21.57 -11.15 3.24
C ARG A 115 22.28 -9.88 3.71
N THR A 116 22.76 -9.09 2.76
CA THR A 116 23.40 -7.81 3.02
C THR A 116 22.63 -6.75 2.26
N ALA A 117 22.25 -5.67 2.95
CA ALA A 117 21.64 -4.54 2.29
C ALA A 117 22.72 -3.78 1.50
N PRO A 118 22.54 -3.56 0.18
CA PRO A 118 23.39 -2.63 -0.54
C PRO A 118 23.14 -1.20 -0.02
N PRO A 119 23.94 -0.20 -0.45
CA PRO A 119 23.50 1.19 -0.36
C PRO A 119 22.11 1.34 -0.99
N LEU A 120 21.19 1.97 -0.27
CA LEU A 120 19.79 2.11 -0.66
C LEU A 120 19.43 3.59 -0.72
N VAL A 121 18.55 3.93 -1.67
CA VAL A 121 17.97 5.27 -1.80
C VAL A 121 16.47 5.17 -1.99
N ALA A 122 15.73 6.05 -1.31
CA ALA A 122 14.29 6.16 -1.43
C ALA A 122 13.93 7.21 -2.49
N CYS A 123 13.02 6.86 -3.39
CA CYS A 123 12.52 7.68 -4.48
C CYS A 123 11.00 7.80 -4.38
N VAL A 124 10.51 9.00 -4.67
CA VAL A 124 9.09 9.30 -4.75
C VAL A 124 8.51 8.72 -6.03
N MET A 125 7.47 7.90 -5.89
CA MET A 125 6.57 7.47 -6.95
C MET A 125 5.19 8.11 -6.73
N ASP A 126 4.25 7.94 -7.67
CA ASP A 126 2.95 8.62 -7.64
C ASP A 126 2.19 8.45 -6.30
N GLU A 127 2.09 7.21 -5.79
CA GLU A 127 1.35 6.89 -4.56
C GLU A 127 2.16 6.00 -3.59
N ALA A 128 3.49 5.95 -3.79
CA ALA A 128 4.38 5.05 -3.08
C ALA A 128 5.79 5.63 -2.95
N VAL A 129 6.57 5.03 -2.06
CA VAL A 129 8.01 5.23 -1.98
C VAL A 129 8.70 3.97 -2.49
N GLY A 130 9.45 4.09 -3.58
CA GLY A 130 10.31 3.02 -4.07
C GLY A 130 11.70 3.13 -3.47
N VAL A 131 12.21 2.08 -2.86
CA VAL A 131 13.58 2.01 -2.33
C VAL A 131 14.41 1.10 -3.23
N PHE A 132 15.45 1.68 -3.81
CA PHE A 132 16.29 1.05 -4.82
C PHE A 132 17.73 0.90 -4.31
N PRO A 133 18.45 -0.17 -4.70
CA PRO A 133 19.90 -0.23 -4.58
C PRO A 133 20.56 0.91 -5.38
N GLY A 134 21.49 1.64 -4.77
CA GLY A 134 22.23 2.70 -5.45
C GLY A 134 22.62 3.86 -4.56
N ASP A 135 22.97 4.98 -5.18
CA ASP A 135 23.41 6.21 -4.54
C ASP A 135 22.43 7.38 -4.79
N ALA A 136 22.84 8.60 -4.43
CA ALA A 136 22.04 9.82 -4.55
C ALA A 136 21.65 10.18 -6.01
N GLY A 137 22.32 9.63 -7.03
CA GLY A 137 21.99 9.81 -8.44
C GLY A 137 20.85 8.92 -8.93
N THR A 138 20.68 7.75 -8.33
CA THR A 138 19.77 6.68 -8.80
C THR A 138 18.35 7.17 -9.06
N CYS A 139 17.75 7.96 -8.16
CA CYS A 139 16.37 8.44 -8.38
C CYS A 139 16.29 9.28 -9.66
N ARG A 140 17.28 10.14 -9.92
CA ARG A 140 17.32 10.98 -11.12
C ARG A 140 17.44 10.14 -12.37
N ASP A 141 18.28 9.11 -12.33
CA ASP A 141 18.50 8.19 -13.46
C ASP A 141 17.23 7.39 -13.80
N LEU A 142 16.42 7.10 -12.77
CA LEU A 142 15.09 6.49 -12.91
C LEU A 142 13.98 7.50 -13.27
N GLY A 143 14.31 8.79 -13.46
CA GLY A 143 13.32 9.84 -13.72
C GLY A 143 12.43 10.17 -12.51
N LEU A 144 12.83 9.77 -11.30
CA LEU A 144 12.12 9.99 -10.05
C LEU A 144 12.76 11.11 -9.21
N ARG A 145 11.99 11.61 -8.23
CA ARG A 145 12.49 12.57 -7.24
C ARG A 145 13.03 11.82 -6.01
N PRO A 146 14.14 12.27 -5.39
CA PRO A 146 14.55 11.72 -4.09
C PRO A 146 13.48 11.95 -3.03
N TRP A 147 13.17 10.90 -2.25
CA TRP A 147 12.31 11.01 -1.09
C TRP A 147 13.03 11.75 0.05
N ARG A 148 12.25 12.45 0.87
CA ARG A 148 12.73 13.12 2.07
C ARG A 148 11.93 12.63 3.28
N PRO A 149 12.58 12.48 4.44
CA PRO A 149 11.88 12.18 5.69
C PRO A 149 10.70 13.12 5.92
N LEU A 150 9.54 12.51 6.19
CA LEU A 150 8.38 13.24 6.64
C LEU A 150 8.65 13.83 8.02
N THR A 151 8.33 15.10 8.19
CA THR A 151 8.55 15.82 9.45
C THR A 151 7.24 16.40 9.98
N GLY A 152 7.24 16.85 11.25
CA GLY A 152 6.08 17.45 11.89
C GLY A 152 4.85 16.54 11.90
N ALA A 153 3.67 17.12 11.67
CA ALA A 153 2.40 16.41 11.75
C ALA A 153 2.25 15.29 10.69
N ALA A 154 2.86 15.44 9.52
CA ALA A 154 2.86 14.42 8.48
C ALA A 154 3.64 13.17 8.93
N GLY A 155 4.85 13.37 9.48
CA GLY A 155 5.66 12.29 10.05
C GLY A 155 4.97 11.57 11.21
N THR A 156 4.36 12.31 12.14
CA THR A 156 3.59 11.71 13.25
C THR A 156 2.42 10.86 12.75
N ARG A 157 1.68 11.33 11.74
CA ARG A 157 0.55 10.58 11.18
C ARG A 157 1.01 9.33 10.44
N ALA A 158 2.08 9.43 9.64
CA ALA A 158 2.67 8.29 8.95
C ALA A 158 3.08 7.19 9.95
N HIS A 159 3.76 7.57 11.03
CA HIS A 159 4.14 6.65 12.10
C HIS A 159 2.92 5.99 12.76
N ALA A 160 1.88 6.76 13.10
CA ALA A 160 0.65 6.23 13.69
C ALA A 160 -0.06 5.21 12.78
N LEU A 161 -0.11 5.47 11.46
CA LEU A 161 -0.68 4.54 10.49
C LEU A 161 0.15 3.26 10.35
N GLY A 162 1.47 3.35 10.40
CA GLY A 162 2.36 2.19 10.38
C GLY A 162 2.19 1.30 11.62
N GLU A 163 2.08 1.90 12.80
CA GLU A 163 1.78 1.16 14.04
C GLU A 163 0.41 0.48 13.99
N LEU A 164 -0.62 1.21 13.53
CA LEU A 164 -1.96 0.68 13.33
C LEU A 164 -1.95 -0.56 12.43
N GLN A 165 -1.30 -0.46 11.26
CA GLN A 165 -1.20 -1.56 10.32
C GLN A 165 -0.51 -2.77 10.96
N ARG A 166 0.63 -2.58 11.62
CA ARG A 166 1.40 -3.67 12.22
C ARG A 166 0.63 -4.37 13.34
N ASP A 167 -0.02 -3.62 14.22
CA ASP A 167 -0.79 -4.17 15.33
C ASP A 167 -2.01 -4.95 14.83
N LEU A 168 -2.78 -4.40 13.88
CA LEU A 168 -3.92 -5.10 13.29
C LEU A 168 -3.48 -6.37 12.54
N ALA A 169 -2.43 -6.29 11.72
CA ALA A 169 -1.89 -7.44 11.01
C ALA A 169 -1.48 -8.56 11.99
N THR A 170 -0.76 -8.21 13.06
CA THR A 170 -0.30 -9.15 14.09
C THR A 170 -1.49 -9.83 14.79
N ARG A 171 -2.51 -9.04 15.18
CA ARG A 171 -3.70 -9.57 15.89
C ARG A 171 -4.52 -10.49 15.00
N PHE A 172 -4.73 -10.10 13.74
CA PHE A 172 -5.51 -10.88 12.79
C PHE A 172 -4.78 -12.14 12.31
N SER A 173 -3.44 -12.14 12.29
CA SER A 173 -2.67 -13.36 12.02
C SER A 173 -2.61 -14.32 13.22
N ALA A 174 -2.73 -13.81 14.45
CA ALA A 174 -2.61 -14.63 15.65
C ALA A 174 -3.86 -15.47 15.95
N ARG A 175 -5.05 -14.98 15.59
CA ARG A 175 -6.31 -15.69 15.77
C ARG A 175 -7.37 -15.25 14.77
N CYS A 176 -8.33 -16.12 14.50
CA CYS A 176 -9.53 -15.74 13.75
C CYS A 176 -10.36 -14.74 14.55
N VAL A 177 -10.57 -13.54 14.01
CA VAL A 177 -11.37 -12.47 14.63
C VAL A 177 -12.65 -12.28 13.82
N THR A 178 -13.79 -12.16 14.51
CA THR A 178 -15.09 -11.91 13.85
C THR A 178 -15.17 -10.48 13.32
N GLU A 179 -16.09 -10.20 12.39
CA GLU A 179 -16.30 -8.85 11.84
C GLU A 179 -16.48 -7.80 12.95
N ARG A 180 -17.40 -8.06 13.90
CA ARG A 180 -17.73 -7.14 14.98
C ARG A 180 -16.53 -6.86 15.89
N GLU A 181 -15.78 -7.90 16.24
CA GLU A 181 -14.58 -7.74 17.06
C GLU A 181 -13.48 -6.99 16.30
N ALA A 182 -13.34 -7.23 14.99
CA ALA A 182 -12.35 -6.57 14.16
C ALA A 182 -12.65 -5.07 14.01
N ILE A 183 -13.92 -4.69 13.84
CA ILE A 183 -14.36 -3.28 13.85
C ILE A 183 -14.01 -2.64 15.19
N ALA A 184 -14.39 -3.26 16.31
CA ALA A 184 -14.12 -2.70 17.64
C ALA A 184 -12.61 -2.51 17.90
N LEU A 185 -11.79 -3.50 17.53
CA LEU A 185 -10.33 -3.40 17.63
C LEU A 185 -9.77 -2.29 16.74
N ALA A 186 -10.24 -2.18 15.50
CA ALA A 186 -9.82 -1.14 14.58
C ALA A 186 -10.14 0.27 15.11
N GLU A 187 -11.36 0.49 15.62
CA GLU A 187 -11.78 1.77 16.19
C GLU A 187 -11.00 2.15 17.46
N GLU A 188 -10.75 1.18 18.35
CA GLU A 188 -9.89 1.36 19.53
C GLU A 188 -8.51 1.87 19.11
N ARG A 189 -7.91 1.22 18.10
CA ARG A 189 -6.54 1.53 17.66
C ARG A 189 -6.44 2.84 16.89
N LEU A 190 -7.44 3.17 16.07
CA LEU A 190 -7.55 4.48 15.44
C LEU A 190 -7.62 5.59 16.50
N THR A 191 -8.42 5.39 17.55
CA THR A 191 -8.54 6.35 18.65
C THR A 191 -7.22 6.49 19.42
N ALA A 192 -6.58 5.37 19.79
CA ALA A 192 -5.31 5.35 20.51
C ALA A 192 -4.17 6.01 19.70
N GLY A 193 -4.19 5.87 18.37
CA GLY A 193 -3.23 6.50 17.46
C GLY A 193 -3.51 7.98 17.15
N GLY A 194 -4.56 8.58 17.73
CA GLY A 194 -4.96 9.97 17.43
C GLY A 194 -5.49 10.16 16.00
N LEU A 195 -5.90 9.08 15.33
CA LEU A 195 -6.41 9.06 13.96
C LEU A 195 -7.92 9.36 13.95
N THR A 196 -8.31 10.50 14.52
CA THR A 196 -9.71 10.92 14.61
C THR A 196 -10.32 11.21 13.23
N GLY A 197 -11.60 10.91 13.08
CA GLY A 197 -12.34 11.11 11.82
C GLY A 197 -12.08 10.05 10.74
N TRP A 198 -11.34 8.99 11.08
CA TRP A 198 -11.22 7.81 10.22
C TRP A 198 -12.46 6.92 10.32
N ARG A 199 -12.78 6.26 9.21
CA ARG A 199 -13.91 5.33 9.09
C ARG A 199 -13.41 3.91 8.93
N VAL A 200 -14.01 2.98 9.66
CA VAL A 200 -13.84 1.55 9.41
C VAL A 200 -14.93 1.11 8.44
N VAL A 201 -14.54 0.45 7.35
CA VAL A 201 -15.46 -0.19 6.40
C VAL A 201 -15.10 -1.67 6.31
N THR A 202 -16.11 -2.51 6.09
CA THR A 202 -15.93 -3.95 5.95
C THR A 202 -16.33 -4.39 4.55
N ASP A 203 -15.62 -5.38 4.02
CA ASP A 203 -15.96 -6.06 2.77
C ASP A 203 -15.77 -7.56 2.92
N ALA A 204 -16.47 -8.33 2.09
CA ALA A 204 -16.30 -9.78 1.95
C ALA A 204 -16.45 -10.61 3.24
N PHE A 205 -17.08 -10.12 4.32
CA PHE A 205 -17.43 -10.92 5.49
C PHE A 205 -18.66 -11.84 5.27
N GLY A 206 -19.44 -11.57 4.22
CA GLY A 206 -20.64 -12.33 3.86
C GLY A 206 -21.92 -11.79 4.52
N HIS A 207 -23.09 -12.19 4.00
CA HIS A 207 -24.40 -11.76 4.52
C HIS A 207 -24.99 -12.68 5.60
N GLU A 208 -24.33 -13.80 5.89
CA GLU A 208 -24.77 -14.72 6.95
C GLU A 208 -23.78 -14.64 8.11
N TYR A 209 -24.15 -13.85 9.12
CA TYR A 209 -23.60 -14.02 10.46
C TYR A 209 -23.74 -15.49 10.86
N GLY A 210 -22.61 -16.18 10.95
CA GLY A 210 -22.55 -17.55 11.46
C GLY A 210 -22.96 -18.62 10.46
N ARG A 211 -22.00 -19.10 9.67
CA ARG A 211 -21.77 -20.56 9.52
C ARG A 211 -20.51 -20.95 8.73
N ASN A 212 -19.92 -20.04 7.95
CA ASN A 212 -18.66 -20.30 7.23
C ASN A 212 -17.48 -19.44 7.71
N GLY A 213 -17.53 -19.04 9.00
CA GLY A 213 -16.52 -18.29 9.78
C GLY A 213 -15.43 -17.61 8.96
N ARG A 214 -15.68 -16.39 8.47
CA ARG A 214 -14.62 -15.58 7.87
C ARG A 214 -13.82 -14.89 8.95
N CYS A 215 -12.50 -15.03 8.89
CA CYS A 215 -11.56 -14.33 9.76
C CYS A 215 -11.26 -12.96 9.17
N ALA A 216 -11.28 -11.94 10.03
CA ALA A 216 -10.85 -10.61 9.64
C ALA A 216 -9.40 -10.62 9.17
N SER A 217 -9.14 -9.85 8.13
CA SER A 217 -7.82 -9.50 7.63
C SER A 217 -7.81 -8.02 7.29
N LEU A 218 -6.62 -7.43 7.27
CA LEU A 218 -6.44 -6.05 6.86
C LEU A 218 -6.55 -5.99 5.33
N GLY A 219 -7.48 -5.18 4.82
CA GLY A 219 -7.67 -4.97 3.38
C GLY A 219 -6.81 -3.83 2.86
N ASP A 220 -7.18 -2.61 3.25
CA ASP A 220 -6.54 -1.37 2.79
C ASP A 220 -6.63 -0.28 3.86
N ILE A 221 -5.67 0.66 3.85
CA ILE A 221 -5.74 1.87 4.68
C ILE A 221 -5.48 3.05 3.74
N ASP A 222 -6.53 3.82 3.44
CA ASP A 222 -6.47 4.95 2.52
C ASP A 222 -6.44 6.28 3.30
N PRO A 223 -5.28 6.97 3.36
CA PRO A 223 -5.17 8.24 4.08
C PRO A 223 -5.92 9.40 3.41
N ARG A 224 -6.20 9.32 2.10
CA ARG A 224 -6.92 10.38 1.36
C ARG A 224 -8.39 10.38 1.76
N THR A 225 -9.02 9.21 1.81
CA THR A 225 -10.42 9.07 2.24
C THR A 225 -10.58 8.83 3.74
N ARG A 226 -9.46 8.65 4.47
CA ARG A 226 -9.42 8.29 5.89
C ARG A 226 -10.22 7.02 6.17
N THR A 227 -10.02 6.02 5.33
CA THR A 227 -10.77 4.77 5.37
C THR A 227 -9.84 3.61 5.71
N LEU A 228 -10.22 2.83 6.72
CA LEU A 228 -9.62 1.55 7.05
C LEU A 228 -10.57 0.44 6.58
N THR A 229 -10.15 -0.33 5.59
CA THR A 229 -10.91 -1.45 5.05
C THR A 229 -10.47 -2.75 5.71
N LEU A 230 -11.43 -3.43 6.33
CA LEU A 230 -11.27 -4.79 6.84
C LEU A 230 -11.95 -5.76 5.88
N ILE A 231 -11.33 -6.91 5.62
CA ILE A 231 -11.88 -7.93 4.74
C ILE A 231 -12.07 -9.26 5.45
N GLY A 232 -13.14 -9.97 5.11
CA GLY A 232 -13.35 -11.34 5.59
C GLY A 232 -12.71 -12.36 4.66
N LEU A 233 -11.77 -13.16 5.18
CA LEU A 233 -11.19 -14.30 4.48
C LEU A 233 -11.72 -15.62 5.05
N PRO A 234 -11.89 -16.69 4.26
CA PRO A 234 -12.24 -18.00 4.79
C PRO A 234 -11.26 -18.42 5.90
N ALA A 235 -11.77 -18.97 7.01
CA ALA A 235 -10.92 -19.57 8.04
C ALA A 235 -10.07 -20.69 7.44
N ARG A 236 -8.79 -20.71 7.81
CA ARG A 236 -7.85 -21.79 7.47
C ARG A 236 -7.92 -22.90 8.50
#